data_AF-A0A7C5I5D0-F1
#
_entry.id   AF-A0A7C5I5D0-F1
#
_cell.length_a   1.000
_cell.length_b   1.000
_cell.length_c   1.000
_cell.angle_alpha   90.00
_cell.angle_beta   90.00
_cell.angle_gamma   90.00
#
_symmetry.space_group_name_H-M   'P 1'
#
loop_
_entity.id
_entity.type
_entity.pdbx_description
1 polymer ?
#
loop_
_entity_poly.entity_id
_entity_poly.type
_entity_poly.pdbx_seq_one_letter_code
_entity_poly.pdbx_strand_id
1 'polypeptide(L)'
;MRRFAGEYDVVEALKRVFREHKVIVSQKRLKEIVSKILEDEKVGERRLRIITINNRIARLKIFTRESKKTFSSDRCPVCNSEISVVKSRDIWGEKSKIEYICRKCGYRSGIRKRIPTKYIFYSRIR
;
A
#
# COMPACT_ATOMS: atom_id res chain seq x y z
N MET A 1 26.93 -5.34 11.15
CA MET A 1 25.55 -4.79 11.17
C MET A 1 25.05 -4.70 9.73
N ARG A 2 23.89 -5.30 9.37
CA ARG A 2 23.39 -5.23 7.98
C ARG A 2 23.05 -3.79 7.57
N ARG A 3 23.53 -3.36 6.41
CA ARG A 3 23.28 -2.02 5.84
C ARG A 3 21.84 -1.89 5.34
N PHE A 4 21.33 -0.67 5.21
CA PHE A 4 20.01 -0.48 4.61
C PHE A 4 20.13 -0.47 3.09
N ALA A 5 19.27 -1.23 2.41
CA ALA A 5 19.28 -1.33 0.96
C ALA A 5 18.96 0.00 0.27
N GLY A 6 19.65 0.30 -0.83
CA GLY A 6 19.33 1.42 -1.70
C GLY A 6 17.94 1.27 -2.34
N GLU A 7 17.36 2.35 -2.86
CA GLU A 7 16.09 2.22 -3.60
C GLU A 7 16.27 1.37 -4.88
N TYR A 8 17.40 1.53 -5.56
CA TYR A 8 17.75 0.75 -6.74
C TYR A 8 17.74 -0.77 -6.46
N ASP A 9 18.47 -1.20 -5.41
CA ASP A 9 18.58 -2.61 -5.05
C ASP A 9 17.22 -3.21 -4.67
N VAL A 10 16.41 -2.44 -3.93
CA VAL A 10 15.05 -2.85 -3.57
C VAL A 10 14.16 -2.99 -4.80
N VAL A 11 14.25 -2.07 -5.76
CA VAL A 11 13.47 -2.13 -7.01
C VAL A 11 13.87 -3.35 -7.83
N GLU A 12 15.16 -3.63 -7.99
CA GLU A 12 15.60 -4.78 -8.78
C GLU A 12 15.25 -6.10 -8.10
N ALA A 13 15.42 -6.19 -6.78
CA ALA A 13 14.96 -7.35 -6.01
C ALA A 13 13.44 -7.56 -6.16
N LEU A 14 12.64 -6.51 -6.04
CA LEU A 14 11.18 -6.59 -6.24
C LEU A 14 10.82 -7.03 -7.67
N LYS A 15 11.51 -6.52 -8.70
CA LYS A 15 11.28 -6.94 -10.08
C LYS A 15 11.55 -8.43 -10.25
N ARG A 16 12.69 -8.93 -9.74
CA ARG A 16 13.02 -10.35 -9.77
C ARG A 16 11.92 -11.19 -9.11
N VAL A 17 11.50 -10.81 -7.90
CA VAL A 17 10.41 -11.49 -7.17
C VAL A 17 9.13 -11.54 -7.99
N PHE A 18 8.70 -10.44 -8.61
CA PHE A 18 7.43 -10.38 -9.32
C PHE A 18 7.47 -10.89 -10.77
N ARG A 19 8.67 -11.20 -11.31
CA ARG A 19 8.83 -12.03 -12.51
C ARG A 19 8.52 -13.49 -12.19
N GLU A 20 9.03 -14.00 -11.07
CA GLU A 20 8.86 -15.40 -10.63
C GLU A 20 7.49 -15.65 -9.96
N HIS A 21 7.00 -14.70 -9.17
CA HIS A 21 5.75 -14.81 -8.41
C HIS A 21 4.72 -13.80 -8.89
N LYS A 22 3.70 -14.27 -9.62
CA LYS A 22 2.63 -13.38 -10.10
C LYS A 22 1.72 -12.87 -8.98
N VAL A 23 1.62 -13.57 -7.85
CA VAL A 23 0.83 -13.16 -6.68
C VAL A 23 1.58 -13.42 -5.37
N ILE A 24 1.59 -12.43 -4.46
CA ILE A 24 2.12 -12.57 -3.10
C ILE A 24 1.03 -12.21 -2.08
N VAL A 25 0.70 -13.16 -1.21
CA VAL A 25 -0.52 -13.12 -0.37
C VAL A 25 -0.39 -12.33 0.94
N SER A 26 0.80 -11.86 1.30
CA SER A 26 1.01 -11.06 2.51
C SER A 26 2.26 -10.17 2.42
N GLN A 27 2.27 -9.12 3.22
CA GLN A 27 3.42 -8.23 3.40
C GLN A 27 4.64 -8.96 3.97
N LYS A 28 4.42 -9.83 4.96
CA LYS A 28 5.45 -10.64 5.58
C LYS A 28 6.11 -11.57 4.57
N ARG A 29 5.30 -12.23 3.73
CA ARG A 29 5.82 -13.11 2.67
C ARG A 29 6.67 -12.36 1.65
N LEU A 30 6.23 -11.17 1.23
CA LEU A 30 7.03 -10.32 0.34
C LEU A 30 8.38 -9.97 0.99
N LYS A 31 8.37 -9.61 2.27
CA LYS A 31 9.58 -9.27 3.02
C LYS A 31 10.53 -10.47 3.15
N GLU A 32 10.02 -11.65 3.45
CA GLU A 32 10.81 -12.88 3.53
C GLU A 32 11.55 -13.16 2.22
N ILE A 33 10.84 -13.12 1.09
CA ILE A 33 11.43 -13.40 -0.23
C ILE A 33 12.48 -12.33 -0.59
N VAL A 34 12.13 -11.05 -0.47
CA VAL A 34 13.07 -9.96 -0.81
C VAL A 34 14.30 -9.97 0.08
N SER A 35 14.17 -10.36 1.36
CA SER A 35 15.32 -10.43 2.27
C SER A 35 16.29 -11.55 1.92
N LYS A 36 15.84 -12.60 1.22
CA LYS A 36 16.73 -13.64 0.70
C LYS A 36 17.55 -13.15 -0.48
N ILE A 37 17.01 -12.24 -1.29
CA ILE A 37 17.69 -11.67 -2.46
C ILE A 37 18.70 -10.60 -2.05
N LEU A 38 18.39 -9.80 -1.04
CA LEU A 38 19.23 -8.68 -0.60
C LEU A 38 20.39 -9.09 0.33
N GLU A 39 20.46 -10.36 0.76
CA GLU A 39 21.49 -10.99 1.63
C GLU A 39 22.02 -10.12 2.78
N ASP A 40 22.95 -9.22 2.49
CA ASP A 40 23.64 -8.32 3.43
C ASP A 40 22.87 -7.02 3.77
N GLU A 41 21.80 -6.73 3.02
CA GLU A 41 21.02 -5.52 3.19
C GLU A 41 19.65 -5.78 3.82
N LYS A 42 19.12 -4.76 4.49
CA LYS A 42 17.78 -4.79 5.11
C LYS A 42 16.87 -3.69 4.59
N VAL A 43 15.60 -4.02 4.51
CA VAL A 43 14.51 -3.12 4.10
C VAL A 43 13.25 -3.40 4.91
N GLY A 44 12.60 -2.38 5.48
CA GLY A 44 11.38 -2.57 6.25
C GLY A 44 10.17 -2.89 5.37
N GLU A 45 9.18 -3.59 5.93
CA GLU A 45 7.93 -3.94 5.24
C GLU A 45 7.20 -2.72 4.65
N ARG A 46 7.08 -1.64 5.44
CA ARG A 46 6.47 -0.38 4.98
C ARG A 46 7.20 0.18 3.76
N ARG A 47 8.53 0.16 3.76
CA ARG A 47 9.35 0.68 2.65
C ARG A 47 9.19 -0.18 1.41
N LEU A 48 9.19 -1.52 1.54
CA LEU A 48 8.86 -2.43 0.44
C LEU A 48 7.51 -2.10 -0.20
N ARG A 49 6.48 -1.93 0.63
CA ARG A 49 5.12 -1.62 0.15
C ARG A 49 5.09 -0.30 -0.61
N ILE A 50 5.71 0.75 -0.06
CA ILE A 50 5.75 2.07 -0.69
C ILE A 50 6.50 2.02 -2.02
N ILE A 51 7.69 1.44 -2.06
CA ILE A 51 8.51 1.33 -3.29
C ILE A 51 7.77 0.52 -4.35
N THR A 52 7.12 -0.60 -3.97
CA THR A 52 6.32 -1.42 -4.88
C THR A 52 5.19 -0.63 -5.55
N ILE A 53 4.46 0.18 -4.76
CA ILE A 53 3.35 1.02 -5.26
C ILE A 53 3.87 2.16 -6.13
N ASN A 54 4.90 2.87 -5.67
CA ASN A 54 5.47 4.03 -6.36
C ASN A 54 6.02 3.67 -7.73
N ASN A 55 6.73 2.55 -7.82
CA ASN A 55 7.34 2.06 -9.07
C ASN A 55 6.37 1.23 -9.92
N ARG A 56 5.07 1.17 -9.56
CA ARG A 56 4.03 0.41 -10.28
C ARG A 56 4.36 -1.07 -10.54
N ILE A 57 5.21 -1.67 -9.70
CA ILE A 57 5.68 -3.06 -9.84
C ILE A 57 4.53 -4.06 -9.61
N ALA A 58 3.63 -3.75 -8.68
CA ALA A 58 2.47 -4.58 -8.38
C ALA A 58 1.24 -3.74 -8.03
N ARG A 59 0.05 -4.29 -8.30
CA ARG A 59 -1.23 -3.78 -7.79
C ARG A 59 -1.48 -4.33 -6.40
N LEU A 60 -2.05 -3.52 -5.52
CA LEU A 60 -2.41 -3.91 -4.16
C LEU A 60 -3.91 -4.22 -4.04
N LYS A 61 -4.25 -5.36 -3.42
CA LYS A 61 -5.56 -5.58 -2.80
C LYS A 61 -5.39 -5.40 -1.30
N ILE A 62 -6.18 -4.48 -0.74
CA ILE A 62 -6.09 -4.08 0.66
C ILE A 62 -7.31 -4.60 1.39
N PHE A 63 -7.09 -5.47 2.37
CA PHE A 63 -8.14 -5.84 3.31
C PHE A 63 -8.12 -4.88 4.48
N THR A 64 -9.30 -4.51 4.94
CA THR A 64 -9.47 -3.54 6.00
C THR A 64 -10.49 -4.02 7.02
N ARG A 65 -10.35 -3.56 8.26
CA ARG A 65 -11.37 -3.68 9.30
C ARG A 65 -11.87 -2.29 9.67
N GLU A 66 -13.18 -2.14 9.88
CA GLU A 66 -13.75 -0.89 10.38
C GLU A 66 -13.42 -0.66 11.86
N SER A 67 -13.19 0.61 12.22
CA SER A 67 -12.97 1.07 13.57
C SER A 67 -14.10 2.01 14.02
N LYS A 68 -14.31 2.13 15.33
CA LYS A 68 -15.22 3.12 15.92
C LYS A 68 -14.72 4.56 15.76
N LYS A 69 -13.43 4.76 15.43
CA LYS A 69 -12.83 6.08 15.25
C LYS A 69 -13.20 6.68 13.88
N THR A 70 -13.43 7.98 13.83
CA THR A 70 -13.60 8.73 12.57
C THR A 70 -12.26 8.82 11.82
N PHE A 71 -12.31 8.79 10.50
CA PHE A 71 -11.15 9.03 9.66
C PHE A 71 -10.83 10.52 9.62
N SER A 72 -9.59 10.90 9.98
CA SER A 72 -9.18 12.30 10.12
C SER A 72 -7.84 12.65 9.48
N SER A 73 -7.18 11.72 8.78
CA SER A 73 -5.84 11.96 8.21
C SER A 73 -5.91 12.42 6.76
N ASP A 74 -5.13 13.44 6.40
CA ASP A 74 -4.85 13.87 5.04
C ASP A 74 -3.96 12.87 4.26
N ARG A 75 -3.22 12.02 4.99
CA ARG A 75 -2.28 11.04 4.43
C ARG A 75 -2.82 9.62 4.44
N CYS A 76 -2.52 8.89 3.36
CA CYS A 76 -2.89 7.50 3.21
C CYS A 76 -2.12 6.60 4.18
N PRO A 77 -2.79 5.78 5.02
CA PRO A 77 -2.10 4.88 5.95
C PRO A 77 -1.31 3.76 5.25
N VAL A 78 -1.58 3.51 3.96
CA VAL A 78 -0.94 2.42 3.19
C VAL A 78 0.33 2.90 2.49
N CYS A 79 0.27 4.04 1.79
CA CYS A 79 1.34 4.54 0.92
C CYS A 79 1.78 5.99 1.18
N ASN A 80 1.22 6.64 2.21
CA ASN A 80 1.52 8.02 2.61
C ASN A 80 1.22 9.12 1.57
N SER A 81 0.54 8.77 0.48
CA SER A 81 0.07 9.76 -0.51
C SER A 81 -1.14 10.51 0.01
N GLU A 82 -1.43 11.67 -0.58
CA GLU A 82 -2.60 12.46 -0.23
C GLU A 82 -3.89 11.68 -0.49
N ILE A 83 -4.88 11.90 0.38
CA ILE A 83 -6.21 11.33 0.29
C ILE A 83 -7.17 12.35 -0.32
N SER A 84 -7.90 11.92 -1.34
CA SER A 84 -9.01 12.68 -1.91
C SER A 84 -10.27 12.46 -1.10
N VAL A 85 -10.98 13.54 -0.78
CA VAL A 85 -12.29 13.49 -0.10
C VAL A 85 -13.40 13.57 -1.14
N VAL A 86 -14.25 12.54 -1.19
CA VAL A 86 -15.46 12.55 -2.00
C VAL A 86 -16.60 13.08 -1.14
N LYS A 87 -17.22 14.16 -1.62
CA LYS A 87 -18.38 14.79 -1.02
C LYS A 87 -19.59 14.50 -1.89
N SER A 88 -20.70 14.06 -1.30
CA SER A 88 -21.99 14.13 -1.97
C SER A 88 -22.56 15.52 -1.83
N ARG A 89 -23.56 15.81 -2.67
CA ARG A 89 -24.59 16.79 -2.36
C ARG A 89 -25.88 16.01 -2.18
N ASP A 90 -26.65 16.33 -1.16
CA ASP A 90 -28.04 15.90 -1.09
C ASP A 90 -28.92 16.75 -2.01
N ILE A 91 -30.22 16.43 -2.06
CA ILE A 91 -31.22 17.14 -2.85
C ILE A 91 -31.38 18.62 -2.44
N TRP A 92 -30.90 19.00 -1.26
CA TRP A 92 -30.97 20.36 -0.71
C TRP A 92 -29.64 21.13 -0.89
N GLY A 93 -28.61 20.49 -1.43
CA GLY A 93 -27.31 21.09 -1.73
C GLY A 93 -26.29 21.05 -0.60
N GLU A 94 -26.60 20.43 0.55
CA GLU A 94 -25.65 20.26 1.65
C GLU A 94 -24.56 19.25 1.29
N LYS A 95 -23.30 19.61 1.60
CA LYS A 95 -22.12 18.79 1.28
C LYS A 95 -21.77 17.86 2.43
N SER A 96 -22.19 16.61 2.39
CA SER A 96 -21.72 15.59 3.34
C SER A 96 -20.44 14.91 2.82
N LYS A 97 -19.41 14.77 3.67
CA LYS A 97 -18.23 13.95 3.37
C LYS A 97 -18.62 12.48 3.46
N ILE A 98 -18.54 11.74 2.36
CA ILE A 98 -18.93 10.32 2.33
C ILE A 98 -17.70 9.41 2.39
N GLU A 99 -16.68 9.69 1.58
CA GLU A 99 -15.60 8.74 1.35
C GLU A 99 -14.23 9.41 1.23
N TYR A 100 -13.22 8.71 1.70
CA TYR A 100 -11.81 9.04 1.64
C TYR A 100 -11.12 8.03 0.72
N ILE A 101 -10.55 8.49 -0.39
CA ILE A 101 -9.98 7.63 -1.43
C ILE A 101 -8.52 8.02 -1.68
N CYS A 102 -7.62 7.04 -1.62
CA CYS A 102 -6.27 7.19 -2.11
C CYS A 102 -6.19 6.70 -3.57
N ARG A 103 -6.03 7.63 -4.52
CA ARG A 103 -5.94 7.32 -5.95
C ARG A 103 -4.66 6.56 -6.34
N LYS A 104 -3.63 6.57 -5.50
CA LYS A 104 -2.34 5.90 -5.78
C LYS A 104 -2.39 4.40 -5.48
N CYS A 105 -2.79 4.01 -4.28
CA CYS A 105 -2.78 2.61 -3.85
C CYS A 105 -4.16 1.95 -3.84
N GLY A 106 -5.24 2.72 -4.04
CA GLY A 106 -6.61 2.21 -4.04
C GLY A 106 -7.21 2.03 -2.64
N TYR A 107 -6.56 2.49 -1.58
CA TYR A 107 -7.14 2.50 -0.23
C TYR A 107 -8.41 3.36 -0.19
N ARG A 108 -9.44 2.86 0.49
CA ARG A 108 -10.72 3.56 0.68
C ARG A 108 -11.15 3.47 2.14
N SER A 109 -11.72 4.55 2.67
CA SER A 109 -12.35 4.61 3.99
C SER A 109 -13.65 5.42 3.90
N GLY A 110 -14.67 5.02 4.65
CA GLY A 110 -15.83 5.89 4.89
C GLY A 110 -15.53 6.90 6.00
N ILE A 111 -16.59 7.50 6.56
CA ILE A 111 -16.54 8.35 7.76
C ILE A 111 -15.83 7.60 8.90
N ARG A 112 -16.20 6.33 9.13
CA ARG A 112 -15.49 5.44 10.05
C ARG A 112 -14.17 4.97 9.44
N LYS A 113 -13.10 5.06 10.24
CA LYS A 113 -11.74 4.72 9.84
C LYS A 113 -11.63 3.22 9.54
N ARG A 114 -11.27 2.88 8.30
CA ARG A 114 -10.92 1.51 7.89
C ARG A 114 -9.44 1.25 8.09
N ILE A 115 -9.06 0.37 9.01
CA ILE A 115 -7.66 0.05 9.32
C ILE A 115 -7.19 -1.06 8.37
N PRO A 116 -6.12 -0.85 7.58
CA PRO A 116 -5.53 -1.91 6.77
C PRO A 116 -5.03 -3.07 7.63
N THR A 117 -5.41 -4.30 7.30
CA THR A 117 -5.06 -5.50 8.07
C THR A 117 -4.23 -6.50 7.26
N LYS A 118 -4.46 -6.60 5.94
CA LYS A 118 -3.73 -7.50 5.06
C LYS A 118 -3.55 -6.90 3.67
N TYR A 119 -2.43 -7.24 3.04
CA TYR A 119 -2.08 -6.81 1.68
C TYR A 119 -1.83 -8.04 0.81
N ILE A 120 -2.44 -8.08 -0.37
CA ILE A 120 -2.09 -9.01 -1.44
C ILE A 120 -1.55 -8.21 -2.61
N PHE A 121 -0.41 -8.63 -3.13
CA PHE A 121 0.29 -8.01 -4.23
C PHE A 121 0.09 -8.84 -5.50
N TYR A 122 -0.36 -8.20 -6.58
CA TYR A 122 -0.51 -8.80 -7.90
C TYR A 122 0.50 -8.18 -8.84
N SER A 123 1.39 -8.98 -9.41
CA SER A 123 2.44 -8.50 -10.32
C SER A 123 1.84 -7.69 -11.48
N ARG A 124 2.52 -6.60 -11.84
CA ARG A 124 2.27 -5.84 -13.08
C ARG A 124 3.35 -6.07 -14.12
N ILE A 125 4.38 -6.85 -13.77
CA ILE A 125 5.46 -7.20 -14.69
C ILE A 125 4.92 -8.29 -15.63
N ARG A 126 4.94 -7.99 -16.93
CA ARG A 126 4.65 -8.96 -17.97
C ARG A 126 5.81 -9.97 -18.02
#